data_AF-A0A919BV46-F1
#
_entry.id   AF-A0A919BV46-F1
#
_cell.length_a   1.000
_cell.length_b   1.000
_cell.length_c   1.000
_cell.angle_alpha   90.00
_cell.angle_beta   90.00
_cell.angle_gamma   90.00
#
_symmetry.space_group_name_H-M   'P 1'
#
loop_
_entity.id
_entity.type
_entity.pdbx_description
1 polymer ?
#
loop_
_entity_poly.entity_id
_entity_poly.type
_entity_poly.pdbx_seq_one_letter_code
_entity_poly.pdbx_strand_id
1 'polypeptide(L)'
;MTLVRRTLTSGSFTVTVITTTSYTDTQLAVTDTGEIMVTGPLGLADETVEIFVAYKEAWIGARLQHLVDVATDTQSAAGPCPSCYATVGSLHTDRCDLARCALTGLQRSGCGHFTDRCRTLWTGRMPGEAECHEYGFYARLGSSGWEPCSADHPDAMPDFNRLYAECRWDAQAQRMRLISD
;
A
#
# COMPACT_ATOMS: atom_id res chain seq x y z
N MET A 1 12.41 -22.14 21.92
CA MET A 1 12.22 -21.39 20.67
C MET A 1 13.55 -21.39 19.94
N THR A 2 13.64 -21.98 18.76
CA THR A 2 14.87 -21.97 17.96
C THR A 2 14.84 -20.76 17.05
N LEU A 3 15.91 -19.96 17.09
CA LEU A 3 16.08 -18.77 16.24
C LEU A 3 17.43 -18.88 15.54
N VAL A 4 17.43 -18.72 14.22
CA VAL A 4 18.63 -18.67 13.40
C VAL A 4 18.68 -17.32 12.71
N ARG A 5 19.79 -16.60 12.87
CA ARG A 5 20.06 -15.34 12.19
C ARG A 5 21.22 -15.52 11.24
N ARG A 6 21.07 -15.05 10.01
CA ARG A 6 22.14 -15.01 9.01
C ARG A 6 22.00 -13.80 8.11
N THR A 7 23.05 -13.49 7.36
CA THR A 7 23.07 -12.39 6.40
C THR A 7 23.32 -12.95 5.01
N LEU A 8 22.60 -12.43 4.01
CA LEU A 8 22.87 -12.71 2.60
C LEU A 8 22.85 -11.43 1.78
N THR A 9 23.40 -11.52 0.57
CA THR A 9 23.30 -10.47 -0.44
C THR A 9 22.31 -10.92 -1.49
N SER A 10 21.32 -10.08 -1.80
CA SER A 10 20.34 -10.34 -2.86
C SER A 10 20.23 -9.08 -3.72
N GLY A 11 20.69 -9.18 -4.97
CA GLY A 11 20.86 -8.02 -5.85
C GLY A 11 21.81 -6.99 -5.23
N SER A 12 21.34 -5.75 -5.07
CA SER A 12 22.06 -4.64 -4.45
C SER A 12 21.88 -4.56 -2.92
N PHE A 13 21.08 -5.47 -2.32
CA PHE A 13 20.71 -5.40 -0.92
C PHE A 13 21.49 -6.38 -0.07
N THR A 14 21.91 -5.92 1.12
CA THR A 14 22.31 -6.80 2.23
C THR A 14 21.09 -7.04 3.12
N VAL A 15 20.74 -8.30 3.32
CA VAL A 15 19.50 -8.72 4.00
C VAL A 15 19.84 -9.57 5.22
N THR A 16 19.25 -9.21 6.36
CA THR A 16 19.24 -10.08 7.55
C THR A 16 18.07 -11.05 7.44
N VAL A 17 18.35 -12.34 7.50
CA VAL A 17 17.34 -13.39 7.59
C VAL A 17 17.22 -13.90 9.02
N ILE A 18 16.00 -13.92 9.53
CA ILE A 18 15.67 -14.50 10.84
C ILE A 18 14.65 -15.61 10.63
N THR A 19 15.07 -16.86 10.85
CA THR A 19 14.15 -18.00 10.80
C THR A 19 13.85 -18.54 12.19
N THR A 20 12.59 -18.89 12.43
CA THR A 20 12.14 -19.40 13.72
C THR A 20 11.06 -20.46 13.55
N THR A 21 10.83 -21.25 14.60
CA THR A 21 9.69 -22.18 14.65
C THR A 21 8.33 -21.49 14.86
N SER A 22 8.32 -20.18 15.11
CA SER A 22 7.11 -19.39 15.40
C SER A 22 6.52 -18.71 14.17
N TYR A 23 7.25 -18.64 13.06
CA TYR A 23 6.75 -18.11 11.79
C TYR A 23 6.33 -19.25 10.87
N THR A 24 5.14 -19.13 10.30
CA THR A 24 4.64 -20.00 9.23
C THR A 24 4.84 -19.37 7.86
N ASP A 25 4.86 -18.04 7.80
CA ASP A 25 4.92 -17.27 6.56
C ASP A 25 6.22 -16.49 6.46
N THR A 26 6.62 -16.17 5.23
CA THR A 26 7.77 -15.31 4.95
C THR A 26 7.31 -13.85 4.90
N GLN A 27 7.96 -12.99 5.68
CA GLN A 27 7.68 -11.56 5.73
C GLN A 27 8.95 -10.76 5.45
N LEU A 28 8.78 -9.54 4.96
CA LEU A 28 9.86 -8.62 4.71
C LEU A 28 9.55 -7.28 5.39
N ALA A 29 10.55 -6.71 6.05
CA ALA A 29 10.50 -5.39 6.64
C ALA A 29 11.76 -4.60 6.31
N VAL A 30 11.64 -3.27 6.24
CA VAL A 30 12.77 -2.34 6.34
C VAL A 30 12.59 -1.57 7.64
N THR A 31 13.57 -1.68 8.54
CA THR A 31 13.55 -0.97 9.83
C THR A 31 13.67 0.53 9.63
N ASP A 32 13.42 1.31 10.67
CA ASP A 32 13.59 2.78 10.61
C ASP A 32 15.08 3.19 10.45
N THR A 33 16.02 2.28 10.73
CA THR A 33 17.45 2.46 10.45
C THR A 33 17.86 2.01 9.04
N GLY A 34 16.92 1.53 8.22
CA GLY A 34 17.17 1.08 6.85
C GLY A 34 17.66 -0.37 6.73
N GLU A 35 17.64 -1.16 7.81
CA GLU A 35 18.00 -2.58 7.74
C GLU A 35 16.89 -3.37 7.06
N ILE A 36 17.25 -4.17 6.06
CA ILE A 36 16.32 -5.07 5.37
C ILE A 36 16.29 -6.40 6.10
N MET A 37 15.12 -6.79 6.58
CA MET A 37 14.90 -8.00 7.34
C MET A 37 13.90 -8.91 6.63
N VAL A 38 14.25 -10.19 6.49
CA VAL A 38 13.33 -11.25 6.07
C VAL A 38 13.13 -12.20 7.24
N THR A 39 11.89 -12.36 7.68
CA THR A 39 11.51 -13.32 8.72
C THR A 39 10.74 -14.47 8.10
N GLY A 40 10.90 -15.68 8.63
CA GLY A 40 10.18 -16.82 8.09
C GLY A 40 10.38 -18.14 8.84
N PRO A 41 9.81 -19.24 8.31
CA PRO A 41 9.88 -20.54 8.96
C PRO A 41 11.30 -21.08 9.05
N LEU A 42 11.55 -21.95 10.04
CA LEU A 42 12.81 -22.68 10.16
C LEU A 42 13.06 -23.49 8.87
N GLY A 43 14.26 -23.35 8.30
CA GLY A 43 14.61 -23.99 7.02
C GLY A 43 14.24 -23.20 5.76
N LEU A 44 13.75 -21.95 5.87
CA LEU A 44 13.58 -21.06 4.72
C LEU A 44 14.90 -20.96 3.94
N ALA A 45 14.89 -21.40 2.68
CA ALA A 45 16.06 -21.46 1.82
C ALA A 45 16.48 -20.08 1.32
N ASP A 46 17.79 -19.88 1.12
CA ASP A 46 18.34 -18.61 0.62
C ASP A 46 17.77 -18.24 -0.75
N GLU A 47 17.60 -19.22 -1.66
CA GLU A 47 16.97 -18.99 -2.98
C GLU A 47 15.55 -18.43 -2.84
N THR A 48 14.76 -18.93 -1.89
CA THR A 48 13.41 -18.40 -1.62
C THR A 48 13.49 -16.97 -1.09
N VAL A 49 14.47 -16.66 -0.24
CA VAL A 49 14.69 -15.29 0.23
C VAL A 49 15.08 -14.38 -0.92
N GLU A 50 15.99 -14.81 -1.80
CA GLU A 50 16.43 -14.02 -2.96
C GLU A 50 15.28 -13.73 -3.92
N ILE A 51 14.47 -14.73 -4.25
CA ILE A 51 13.26 -14.55 -5.06
C ILE A 51 12.30 -13.57 -4.39
N PHE A 52 12.11 -13.68 -3.07
CA PHE A 52 11.20 -12.82 -2.34
C PHE A 52 11.69 -11.36 -2.24
N VAL A 53 12.99 -11.16 -2.06
CA VAL A 53 13.63 -9.83 -2.04
C VAL A 53 13.57 -9.20 -3.42
N ALA A 54 13.92 -9.93 -4.48
CA ALA A 54 13.80 -9.46 -5.85
C ALA A 54 12.34 -9.07 -6.17
N TYR A 55 11.38 -9.88 -5.73
CA TYR A 55 9.96 -9.58 -5.87
C TYR A 55 9.51 -8.30 -5.13
N LYS A 56 10.25 -7.88 -4.09
CA LYS A 56 9.95 -6.69 -3.27
C LYS A 56 10.91 -5.53 -3.53
N GLU A 57 11.82 -5.62 -4.50
CA GLU A 57 12.87 -4.62 -4.76
C GLU A 57 12.32 -3.19 -4.87
N ALA A 58 11.27 -2.98 -5.67
CA ALA A 58 10.66 -1.66 -5.83
C ALA A 58 10.05 -1.12 -4.51
N TRP A 59 9.49 -2.00 -3.68
CA TRP A 59 8.95 -1.62 -2.37
C TRP A 59 10.07 -1.29 -1.38
N ILE A 60 11.16 -2.08 -1.37
CA ILE A 60 12.35 -1.85 -0.54
C ILE A 60 12.96 -0.48 -0.89
N GLY A 61 13.18 -0.23 -2.19
CA GLY A 61 13.72 1.04 -2.67
C GLY A 61 12.86 2.23 -2.27
N ALA A 62 11.53 2.14 -2.45
CA ALA A 62 10.61 3.21 -2.06
C ALA A 62 10.62 3.47 -0.54
N ARG A 63 10.67 2.42 0.28
CA ARG A 63 10.76 2.56 1.75
C ARG A 63 12.09 3.18 2.17
N LEU A 64 13.21 2.75 1.60
CA LEU A 64 14.53 3.32 1.89
C LEU A 64 14.60 4.80 1.48
N GLN A 65 14.06 5.16 0.31
CA GLN A 65 14.00 6.55 -0.12
C GLN A 65 13.16 7.40 0.84
N HIS A 66 12.01 6.89 1.30
CA HIS A 66 11.22 7.59 2.29
C HIS A 66 11.98 7.83 3.61
N LEU A 67 12.81 6.89 4.07
CA LEU A 67 13.65 7.10 5.26
C LEU A 67 14.68 8.21 5.03
N VAL A 68 15.24 8.30 3.81
CA VAL A 68 16.09 9.43 3.41
C VAL A 68 15.30 10.72 3.47
N ASP A 69 14.11 10.77 2.86
CA ASP A 69 13.28 11.97 2.80
C ASP A 69 12.86 12.48 4.18
N VAL A 70 12.58 11.57 5.12
CA VAL A 70 12.31 11.89 6.54
C VAL A 70 13.56 12.46 7.21
N ALA A 71 14.73 11.85 6.99
CA ALA A 71 15.99 12.32 7.56
C ALA A 71 16.42 13.69 7.01
N THR A 72 16.01 14.03 5.78
CA THR A 72 16.33 15.29 5.11
C THR A 72 15.20 16.34 5.17
N ASP A 73 14.08 16.04 5.84
CA ASP A 73 12.89 16.91 5.91
C ASP A 73 12.35 17.34 4.52
N THR A 74 12.42 16.43 3.55
CA THR A 74 11.98 16.67 2.15
C THR A 74 10.67 15.98 1.81
N GLN A 75 9.94 15.45 2.81
CA GLN A 75 8.67 14.78 2.59
C GLN A 75 7.58 15.77 2.13
N SER A 76 6.74 15.34 1.20
CA SER A 76 5.52 16.08 0.87
C SER A 76 4.57 16.11 2.07
N ALA A 77 3.80 17.19 2.24
CA ALA A 77 2.82 17.30 3.33
C ALA A 77 1.79 16.15 3.39
N ALA A 78 1.44 15.58 2.24
CA ALA A 78 0.53 14.43 2.14
C ALA A 78 1.19 13.07 2.46
N GLY A 79 2.52 13.02 2.57
CA GLY A 79 3.30 11.81 2.77
C GLY A 79 3.27 10.83 1.58
N PRO A 80 4.09 9.76 1.66
CA PRO A 80 4.05 8.69 0.67
C PRO A 80 2.84 7.76 0.90
N CYS A 81 2.54 6.90 -0.07
CA CYS A 81 1.51 5.89 0.08
C CYS A 81 1.85 4.96 1.26
N PRO A 82 0.95 4.78 2.25
CA PRO A 82 1.27 4.00 3.45
C PRO A 82 1.42 2.49 3.19
N SER A 83 0.98 1.99 2.03
CA SER A 83 1.15 0.57 1.66
C SER A 83 2.45 0.30 0.89
N CYS A 84 2.86 1.20 0.00
CA CYS A 84 3.97 0.95 -0.93
C CYS A 84 5.06 2.02 -0.98
N TYR A 85 4.94 3.08 -0.20
CA TYR A 85 5.87 4.21 -0.12
C TYR A 85 6.05 5.02 -1.41
N ALA A 86 5.18 4.84 -2.42
CA ALA A 86 5.16 5.71 -3.60
C ALA A 86 4.95 7.17 -3.18
N THR A 87 5.80 8.08 -3.65
CA THR A 87 5.66 9.52 -3.40
C THR A 87 4.52 10.11 -4.22
N VAL A 88 4.03 11.29 -3.82
CA VAL A 88 2.97 11.98 -4.56
C VAL A 88 3.41 12.23 -6.00
N GLY A 89 2.55 11.86 -6.95
CA GLY A 89 2.84 11.95 -8.39
C GLY A 89 3.66 10.79 -8.96
N SER A 90 4.09 9.83 -8.14
CA SER A 90 4.73 8.59 -8.59
C SER A 90 3.72 7.46 -8.75
N LEU A 91 4.01 6.52 -9.66
CA LEU A 91 3.22 5.30 -9.80
C LEU A 91 3.35 4.42 -8.55
N HIS A 92 2.23 3.82 -8.14
CA HIS A 92 2.26 2.74 -7.15
C HIS A 92 3.09 1.54 -7.62
N THR A 93 3.68 0.81 -6.67
CA THR A 93 4.34 -0.48 -6.96
C THR A 93 3.30 -1.56 -7.29
N ASP A 94 3.74 -2.68 -7.88
CA ASP A 94 2.83 -3.69 -8.44
C ASP A 94 1.88 -4.34 -7.42
N ARG A 95 2.23 -4.35 -6.14
CA ARG A 95 1.45 -5.03 -5.10
C ARG A 95 1.02 -4.09 -4.00
N CYS A 96 0.87 -2.81 -4.31
CA CYS A 96 0.25 -1.86 -3.42
C CYS A 96 -1.22 -2.25 -3.19
N ASP A 97 -1.58 -2.45 -1.93
CA ASP A 97 -2.95 -2.80 -1.53
C ASP A 97 -3.88 -1.58 -1.53
N LEU A 98 -3.33 -0.38 -1.64
CA LEU A 98 -4.14 0.83 -1.82
C LEU A 98 -4.32 1.20 -3.29
N ALA A 99 -3.43 0.78 -4.18
CA ALA A 99 -3.51 1.16 -5.57
C ALA A 99 -4.80 0.63 -6.21
N ARG A 100 -5.42 1.46 -7.06
CA ARG A 100 -6.51 1.02 -7.94
C ARG A 100 -5.97 0.69 -9.32
N CYS A 101 -6.57 -0.31 -9.96
CA CYS A 101 -6.34 -0.62 -11.36
C CYS A 101 -6.90 0.52 -12.22
N ALA A 102 -6.05 1.14 -13.03
CA ALA A 102 -6.45 2.20 -13.96
C ALA A 102 -7.62 1.81 -14.87
N LEU A 103 -7.72 0.52 -15.23
CA LEU A 103 -8.70 0.01 -16.19
C LEU A 103 -10.03 -0.38 -15.53
N THR A 104 -10.00 -0.87 -14.30
CA THR A 104 -11.17 -1.51 -13.66
C THR A 104 -11.60 -0.88 -12.35
N GLY A 105 -10.77 -0.03 -11.73
CA GLY A 105 -11.02 0.54 -10.41
C GLY A 105 -10.92 -0.44 -9.25
N LEU A 106 -10.74 -1.74 -9.52
CA LEU A 106 -10.49 -2.75 -8.48
C LEU A 106 -9.13 -2.53 -7.81
N GLN A 107 -8.96 -3.07 -6.62
CA GLN A 107 -7.65 -3.09 -5.94
C GLN A 107 -6.62 -3.75 -6.87
N ARG A 108 -5.46 -3.11 -7.05
CA ARG A 108 -4.47 -3.56 -8.03
C ARG A 108 -3.95 -4.95 -7.71
N SER A 109 -3.73 -5.26 -6.43
CA SER A 109 -3.30 -6.58 -5.98
C SER A 109 -4.26 -7.72 -6.38
N GLY A 110 -5.54 -7.41 -6.61
CA GLY A 110 -6.57 -8.35 -7.06
C GLY A 110 -7.02 -8.21 -8.53
N CYS A 111 -6.43 -7.32 -9.34
CA CYS A 111 -6.99 -7.00 -10.66
C CYS A 111 -6.64 -7.97 -11.80
N GLY A 112 -5.72 -8.92 -11.59
CA GLY A 112 -5.35 -9.95 -12.59
C GLY A 112 -4.54 -9.48 -13.81
N HIS A 113 -4.29 -8.17 -13.97
CA HIS A 113 -3.47 -7.66 -15.06
C HIS A 113 -1.97 -7.88 -14.80
N PHE A 114 -1.28 -8.49 -15.76
CA PHE A 114 0.16 -8.80 -15.67
C PHE A 114 1.07 -7.64 -16.09
N THR A 115 0.52 -6.53 -16.57
CA THR A 115 1.29 -5.38 -17.05
C THR A 115 1.27 -4.21 -16.08
N ASP A 116 2.31 -3.39 -16.10
CA ASP A 116 2.44 -2.14 -15.38
C ASP A 116 1.47 -1.05 -15.88
N ARG A 117 0.89 -1.21 -17.06
CA ARG A 117 -0.05 -0.27 -17.69
C ARG A 117 -1.30 0.05 -16.87
N CYS A 118 -1.64 -0.79 -15.89
CA CYS A 118 -2.77 -0.56 -15.01
C CYS A 118 -2.42 0.18 -13.70
N ARG A 119 -1.17 0.62 -13.52
CA ARG A 119 -0.74 1.38 -12.34
C ARG A 119 -1.37 2.78 -12.34
N THR A 120 -1.73 3.24 -11.15
CA THR A 120 -2.23 4.59 -10.87
C THR A 120 -1.19 5.37 -10.07
N LEU A 121 -1.28 6.69 -10.14
CA LEU A 121 -0.43 7.60 -9.36
C LEU A 121 -0.91 7.67 -7.91
N TRP A 122 0.03 7.77 -6.97
CA TRP A 122 -0.31 8.19 -5.62
C TRP A 122 -0.60 9.70 -5.63
N THR A 123 -1.82 10.08 -5.25
CA THR A 123 -2.25 11.49 -5.24
C THR A 123 -1.98 12.19 -3.91
N GLY A 124 -1.47 11.46 -2.90
CA GLY A 124 -1.42 11.93 -1.52
C GLY A 124 -2.70 11.70 -0.71
N ARG A 125 -3.71 11.04 -1.30
CA ARG A 125 -4.99 10.75 -0.65
C ARG A 125 -5.43 9.33 -0.89
N MET A 126 -6.26 8.80 0.00
CA MET A 126 -6.81 7.45 -0.19
C MET A 126 -7.65 7.40 -1.48
N PRO A 127 -7.57 6.33 -2.28
CA PRO A 127 -8.37 6.23 -3.49
C PRO A 127 -9.87 6.31 -3.18
N GLY A 128 -10.56 7.24 -3.83
CA GLY A 128 -11.97 7.53 -3.58
C GLY A 128 -12.22 8.70 -2.63
N GLU A 129 -11.21 9.18 -1.91
CA GLU A 129 -11.38 10.22 -0.88
C GLU A 129 -11.82 11.54 -1.49
N ALA A 130 -11.20 11.97 -2.60
CA ALA A 130 -11.60 13.18 -3.31
C ALA A 130 -13.06 13.12 -3.76
N GLU A 131 -13.51 11.96 -4.24
CA GLU A 131 -14.89 11.74 -4.65
C GLU A 131 -15.86 11.73 -3.47
N CYS A 132 -15.49 11.13 -2.34
CA CYS A 132 -16.31 11.20 -1.13
C CYS A 132 -16.52 12.65 -0.69
N HIS A 133 -15.48 13.48 -0.73
CA HIS A 133 -15.59 14.91 -0.44
C HIS A 133 -16.48 15.63 -1.46
N GLU A 134 -16.29 15.37 -2.76
CA GLU A 134 -17.06 15.99 -3.85
C GLU A 134 -18.56 15.65 -3.76
N TYR A 135 -18.90 14.41 -3.43
CA TYR A 135 -20.28 13.92 -3.41
C TYR A 135 -20.96 14.02 -2.03
N GLY A 136 -20.25 14.51 -1.02
CA GLY A 136 -20.79 14.62 0.34
C GLY A 136 -20.96 13.27 1.04
N PHE A 137 -20.15 12.27 0.69
CA PHE A 137 -20.21 10.94 1.27
C PHE A 137 -19.34 10.89 2.52
N TYR A 138 -19.98 11.09 3.67
CA TYR A 138 -19.35 10.99 4.98
C TYR A 138 -20.07 9.98 5.86
N ALA A 139 -19.31 9.25 6.65
CA ALA A 139 -19.80 8.32 7.65
C ALA A 139 -19.03 8.49 8.95
N ARG A 140 -19.65 8.09 10.05
CA ARG A 140 -19.02 8.02 11.38
C ARG A 140 -19.27 6.66 12.00
N LEU A 141 -18.46 6.30 12.99
CA LEU A 141 -18.72 5.12 13.79
C LEU A 141 -19.82 5.43 14.82
N GLY A 142 -21.01 4.85 14.62
CA GLY A 142 -22.12 4.85 15.56
C GLY A 142 -22.18 3.59 16.42
N SER A 143 -23.22 3.46 17.24
CA SER A 143 -23.43 2.31 18.12
C SER A 143 -23.64 0.99 17.39
N SER A 144 -24.05 1.04 16.12
CA SER A 144 -24.39 -0.13 15.30
C SER A 144 -23.42 -0.33 14.13
N GLY A 145 -22.28 0.36 14.13
CA GLY A 145 -21.30 0.34 13.05
C GLY A 145 -21.22 1.68 12.31
N TRP A 146 -20.73 1.64 11.08
CA TRP A 146 -20.59 2.82 10.23
C TRP A 146 -21.96 3.30 9.74
N GLU A 147 -22.28 4.56 10.00
CA GLU A 147 -23.52 5.20 9.56
C GLU A 147 -23.25 6.52 8.84
N PRO A 148 -24.04 6.88 7.79
CA PRO A 148 -23.89 8.15 7.12
C PRO A 148 -24.06 9.34 8.06
N CYS A 149 -23.28 10.40 7.84
CA CYS A 149 -23.33 11.63 8.62
C CYS A 149 -23.06 12.87 7.75
N SER A 150 -23.20 14.06 8.32
CA SER A 150 -22.81 15.30 7.66
C SER A 150 -21.29 15.45 7.67
N ALA A 151 -20.77 16.20 6.68
CA ALA A 151 -19.35 16.57 6.60
C ALA A 151 -18.86 17.30 7.87
N ASP A 152 -19.75 18.06 8.51
CA ASP A 152 -19.43 18.87 9.70
C ASP A 152 -19.46 18.06 11.01
N HIS A 153 -19.79 16.77 10.97
CA HIS A 153 -19.76 15.95 12.16
C HIS A 153 -18.30 15.80 12.65
N PRO A 154 -18.01 15.93 13.97
CA PRO A 154 -16.63 15.89 14.48
C PRO A 154 -15.89 14.59 14.15
N ASP A 155 -16.62 13.47 14.11
CA ASP A 155 -16.09 12.15 13.75
C ASP A 155 -16.32 11.77 12.27
N ALA A 156 -16.61 12.75 11.40
CA ALA A 156 -16.85 12.47 9.99
C ALA A 156 -15.60 11.95 9.29
N MET A 157 -15.76 10.84 8.57
CA MET A 157 -14.76 10.26 7.69
C MET A 157 -15.35 9.98 6.31
N PRO A 158 -14.53 9.90 5.24
CA PRO A 158 -14.99 9.50 3.91
C PRO A 158 -15.75 8.16 3.93
N ASP A 159 -16.98 8.14 3.41
CA ASP A 159 -17.79 6.92 3.31
C ASP A 159 -17.46 6.14 2.02
N PHE A 160 -16.37 5.38 2.07
CA PHE A 160 -15.95 4.54 0.96
C PHE A 160 -16.95 3.44 0.62
N ASN A 161 -17.72 2.94 1.59
CA ASN A 161 -18.71 1.90 1.33
C ASN A 161 -19.81 2.43 0.43
N ARG A 162 -20.34 3.62 0.76
CA ARG A 162 -21.31 4.32 -0.08
C ARG A 162 -20.73 4.67 -1.44
N LEU A 163 -19.48 5.15 -1.50
CA LEU A 163 -18.79 5.43 -2.76
C LEU A 163 -18.77 4.21 -3.68
N TYR A 164 -18.37 3.04 -3.20
CA TYR A 164 -18.31 1.83 -4.04
C TYR A 164 -19.69 1.26 -4.37
N ALA A 165 -20.72 1.53 -3.56
CA ALA A 165 -22.10 1.13 -3.83
C ALA A 165 -22.75 2.01 -4.92
N GLU A 166 -22.60 3.34 -4.81
CA GLU A 166 -23.34 4.33 -5.60
C GLU A 166 -22.56 4.86 -6.83
N CYS A 167 -21.26 4.58 -6.92
CA CYS A 167 -20.43 5.04 -8.04
C CYS A 167 -19.93 3.89 -8.94
N ARG A 168 -19.43 4.25 -10.11
CA ARG A 168 -18.68 3.38 -11.03
C ARG A 168 -17.34 4.00 -11.36
N TRP A 169 -16.36 3.15 -11.65
CA TRP A 169 -15.04 3.59 -12.08
C TRP A 169 -15.09 4.14 -13.51
N ASP A 170 -14.60 5.36 -13.69
CA ASP A 170 -14.30 5.96 -14.98
C ASP A 170 -12.81 5.73 -15.28
N ALA A 171 -12.53 4.80 -16.19
CA ALA A 171 -11.16 4.42 -16.55
C ALA A 171 -10.38 5.52 -17.26
N GLN A 172 -11.06 6.43 -17.97
CA GLN A 172 -10.41 7.53 -18.65
C GLN A 172 -9.98 8.62 -17.67
N ALA A 173 -10.85 8.95 -16.71
CA ALA A 173 -10.56 9.93 -15.68
C ALA A 173 -9.82 9.35 -14.46
N GLN A 174 -9.70 8.02 -14.38
CA GLN A 174 -9.17 7.27 -13.24
C GLN A 174 -9.79 7.68 -11.89
N ARG A 175 -11.13 7.78 -11.85
CA ARG A 175 -11.86 8.15 -10.63
C ARG A 175 -13.26 7.54 -10.56
N MET A 176 -13.88 7.58 -9.37
CA MET A 176 -15.26 7.14 -9.19
C MET A 176 -16.24 8.24 -9.64
N ARG A 177 -17.23 7.86 -10.45
CA ARG A 177 -18.34 8.72 -10.91
C ARG A 177 -19.65 8.21 -10.35
N LEU A 178 -20.49 9.12 -9.85
CA LEU A 178 -21.87 8.78 -9.47
C LEU A 178 -22.58 8.07 -10.62
N ILE A 179 -23.30 7.02 -10.30
CA ILE A 179 -24.24 6.42 -11.24
C ILE A 179 -25.44 7.37 -11.28
N SER A 180 -25.49 8.22 -12.29
CA SER A 180 -26.73 8.93 -12.60
C SER A 180 -27.79 7.93 -13.06
N ASP A 181 -29.01 8.08 -12.57
CA ASP A 181 -30.21 7.42 -13.11
C ASP A 181 -30.42 7.74 -14.60
#